data_AF-A0A979GS43-F1
#
_entry.id   AF-A0A979GS43-F1
#
_cell.length_a   1.000
_cell.length_b   1.000
_cell.length_c   1.000
_cell.angle_alpha   90.00
_cell.angle_beta   90.00
_cell.angle_gamma   90.00
#
_symmetry.space_group_name_H-M   'P 1'
#
loop_
_entity.id
_entity.type
_entity.pdbx_description
1 polymer ?
#
loop_
_entity_poly.entity_id
_entity_poly.type
_entity_poly.pdbx_seq_one_letter_code
_entity_poly.pdbx_strand_id
1 'polypeptide(L)'
;MGFFNFLTQEIAIDLGTANTLIIHNDQVVVDEPSIVAIERASGKIVAVGKKAMMMHEKTHEYLRTIRPLKDGVIADFNAAEGMLREMIKLVYPKKPLFSPSWRMVICIPSSITEVEKRAVRDSAEQAGAKEVFLIHEPMAAALGIGIDVEEPVGNMIIDIGGGTTGISVIALAGIVCDQSIRIAGDEFTADIMEALRRYHSLLIGERTAEQIKIQIGSALKELDNPPDDVAVNGRDLVTGIPKQIMVSYQEVAEALDKSIFKIEEAILKALETTPPELAADIYRRGLYLTGGGALLRGLDKRLTQKIKLPVHVADDPLRAVVRGTGIALKHVGKYPFLMQ
;
A
#
# COMPACT_ATOMS: atom_id res chain seq x y z
N MET A 1 -15.47 -17.75 -31.53
CA MET A 1 -15.72 -16.73 -30.49
C MET A 1 -17.16 -16.88 -30.05
N GLY A 2 -17.39 -17.58 -28.92
CA GLY A 2 -18.71 -18.05 -28.52
C GLY A 2 -19.52 -17.00 -27.73
N PHE A 3 -20.84 -17.13 -27.80
CA PHE A 3 -21.88 -16.35 -27.10
C PHE A 3 -21.74 -16.24 -25.56
N PHE A 4 -20.72 -16.88 -24.95
CA PHE A 4 -20.47 -16.88 -23.50
C PHE A 4 -19.53 -15.77 -23.01
N ASN A 5 -18.86 -15.02 -23.90
CA ASN A 5 -17.92 -13.96 -23.50
C ASN A 5 -18.60 -12.72 -22.88
N PHE A 6 -19.92 -12.57 -22.99
CA PHE A 6 -20.64 -11.39 -22.49
C PHE A 6 -20.88 -11.41 -20.96
N LEU A 7 -20.62 -12.54 -20.29
CA LEU A 7 -20.80 -12.71 -18.83
C LEU A 7 -19.49 -12.62 -18.04
N THR A 8 -18.34 -12.54 -18.71
CA THR A 8 -17.04 -12.37 -18.06
C THR A 8 -16.81 -10.89 -17.81
N GLN A 9 -16.77 -10.52 -16.54
CA GLN A 9 -16.47 -9.17 -16.06
C GLN A 9 -15.00 -9.12 -15.65
N GLU A 10 -14.39 -7.94 -15.74
CA GLU A 10 -12.96 -7.77 -15.50
C GLU A 10 -12.73 -6.84 -14.31
N ILE A 11 -11.85 -7.24 -13.39
CA ILE A 11 -11.43 -6.40 -12.27
C ILE A 11 -9.92 -6.44 -12.06
N ALA A 12 -9.37 -5.31 -11.65
CA ALA A 12 -7.98 -5.19 -11.21
C ALA A 12 -7.97 -4.90 -9.71
N ILE A 13 -7.14 -5.62 -8.96
CA ILE A 13 -7.13 -5.61 -7.50
C ILE A 13 -5.74 -5.27 -7.01
N ASP A 14 -5.64 -4.21 -6.21
CA ASP A 14 -4.48 -3.93 -5.38
C ASP A 14 -4.79 -4.40 -3.96
N LEU A 15 -4.13 -5.46 -3.53
CA LEU A 15 -4.32 -6.09 -2.23
C LEU A 15 -3.26 -5.54 -1.24
N GLY A 16 -3.34 -4.25 -0.96
CA GLY A 16 -2.36 -3.54 -0.13
C GLY A 16 -2.50 -3.82 1.37
N THR A 17 -1.40 -3.68 2.11
CA THR A 17 -1.36 -3.90 3.58
C THR A 17 -2.28 -2.94 4.36
N ALA A 18 -2.44 -1.70 3.90
CA ALA A 18 -3.27 -0.69 4.54
C ALA A 18 -4.65 -0.56 3.89
N ASN A 19 -4.71 -0.52 2.56
CA ASN A 19 -5.93 -0.35 1.79
C ASN A 19 -5.99 -1.37 0.65
N THR A 20 -7.20 -1.82 0.33
CA THR A 20 -7.50 -2.64 -0.84
C THR A 20 -8.28 -1.78 -1.83
N LEU A 21 -7.79 -1.73 -3.07
CA LEU A 21 -8.45 -1.00 -4.15
C LEU A 21 -8.89 -1.97 -5.24
N ILE A 22 -10.09 -1.76 -5.79
CA ILE A 22 -10.61 -2.53 -6.93
C ILE A 22 -11.02 -1.57 -8.03
N ILE A 23 -10.46 -1.77 -9.23
CA ILE A 23 -10.89 -1.12 -10.46
C ILE A 23 -11.83 -2.04 -11.23
N HIS A 24 -12.94 -1.48 -11.69
CA HIS A 24 -13.87 -2.08 -12.63
C HIS A 24 -14.30 -1.01 -13.65
N ASN A 25 -14.26 -1.31 -14.94
CA ASN A 25 -14.57 -0.35 -16.02
C ASN A 25 -13.84 0.99 -15.87
N ASP A 26 -12.52 0.95 -15.62
CA ASP A 26 -11.65 2.13 -15.45
C ASP A 26 -11.95 3.04 -14.27
N GLN A 27 -12.83 2.62 -13.37
CA GLN A 27 -13.15 3.36 -12.16
C GLN A 27 -12.73 2.57 -10.93
N VAL A 28 -12.14 3.26 -9.95
CA VAL A 28 -11.95 2.70 -8.61
C VAL A 28 -13.33 2.59 -7.96
N VAL A 29 -13.83 1.37 -7.87
CA VAL A 29 -15.17 1.05 -7.33
C VAL A 29 -15.10 0.59 -5.88
N VAL A 30 -13.94 0.15 -5.42
CA VAL A 30 -13.65 -0.17 -4.01
C VAL A 30 -12.39 0.56 -3.60
N ASP A 31 -12.46 1.25 -2.47
CA ASP A 31 -11.36 1.93 -1.78
C ASP A 31 -11.62 1.82 -0.28
N GLU A 32 -11.14 0.72 0.30
CA GLU A 32 -11.47 0.28 1.65
C GLU A 32 -10.21 -0.16 2.42
N PRO A 33 -10.08 0.16 3.72
CA PRO A 33 -9.03 -0.37 4.57
C PRO A 33 -8.96 -1.90 4.54
N SER A 34 -7.75 -2.44 4.50
CA SER A 34 -7.49 -3.89 4.49
C SER A 34 -7.65 -4.49 5.88
N ILE A 35 -8.90 -4.56 6.35
CA ILE A 35 -9.25 -5.03 7.68
C ILE A 35 -10.61 -5.72 7.69
N VAL A 36 -10.72 -6.79 8.49
CA VAL A 36 -11.96 -7.52 8.75
C VAL A 36 -12.29 -7.51 10.23
N ALA A 37 -13.58 -7.51 10.55
CA ALA A 37 -14.08 -7.77 11.89
C ALA A 37 -14.75 -9.15 11.88
N ILE A 38 -14.36 -10.03 12.80
CA ILE A 38 -14.89 -11.38 12.90
C ILE A 38 -15.41 -11.69 14.30
N GLU A 39 -16.45 -12.52 14.36
CA GLU A 39 -16.91 -13.14 15.60
C GLU A 39 -15.90 -14.21 16.02
N ARG A 40 -15.43 -14.16 17.27
CA ARG A 40 -14.35 -15.05 17.74
C ARG A 40 -14.73 -16.54 17.74
N ALA A 41 -15.97 -16.86 18.11
CA ALA A 41 -16.43 -18.23 18.28
C ALA A 41 -16.64 -18.95 16.94
N SER A 42 -17.25 -18.27 15.96
CA SER A 42 -17.61 -18.86 14.68
C SER A 42 -16.61 -18.58 13.55
N GLY A 43 -15.74 -17.57 13.71
CA GLY A 43 -14.90 -17.04 12.63
C GLY A 43 -15.69 -16.27 11.55
N LYS A 44 -17.00 -16.06 11.75
CA LYS A 44 -17.85 -15.37 10.77
C LYS A 44 -17.44 -13.92 10.62
N ILE A 45 -17.31 -13.46 9.36
CA ILE A 45 -17.11 -12.06 9.04
C ILE A 45 -18.35 -11.25 9.37
N VAL A 46 -18.16 -10.23 10.20
CA VAL A 46 -19.17 -9.26 10.64
C VAL A 46 -19.10 -7.99 9.78
N ALA A 47 -17.88 -7.53 9.46
CA ALA A 47 -17.66 -6.36 8.64
C ALA A 47 -16.29 -6.42 7.95
N VAL A 48 -16.13 -5.66 6.87
CA VAL A 48 -14.86 -5.42 6.16
C VAL A 48 -14.70 -3.92 5.91
N GLY A 49 -13.48 -3.47 5.58
CA GLY A 49 -13.23 -2.09 5.18
C GLY A 49 -13.45 -1.07 6.30
N LYS A 50 -13.97 0.11 5.95
CA LYS A 50 -14.24 1.23 6.87
C LYS A 50 -15.12 0.82 8.03
N LYS A 51 -16.07 -0.09 7.82
CA LYS A 51 -16.94 -0.62 8.90
C LYS A 51 -16.14 -1.42 9.93
N ALA A 52 -15.23 -2.28 9.49
CA ALA A 52 -14.33 -3.00 10.39
C ALA A 52 -13.31 -2.05 11.04
N MET A 53 -12.82 -1.05 10.30
CA MET A 53 -11.90 -0.04 10.84
C MET A 53 -12.53 0.82 11.95
N MET A 54 -13.83 1.11 11.88
CA MET A 54 -14.55 1.79 12.97
C MET A 54 -14.61 0.97 14.26
N MET A 55 -14.51 -0.36 14.16
CA MET A 55 -14.50 -1.30 15.29
C MET A 55 -13.09 -1.54 15.84
N HIS A 56 -12.05 -1.24 15.07
CA HIS A 56 -10.66 -1.46 15.43
C HIS A 56 -10.30 -0.71 16.72
N GLU A 57 -9.57 -1.39 17.62
CA GLU A 57 -9.25 -0.91 18.99
C GLU A 57 -10.46 -0.60 19.89
N LYS A 58 -11.69 -0.92 19.45
CA LYS A 58 -12.95 -0.71 20.19
C LYS A 58 -13.77 -1.99 20.36
N THR A 59 -13.15 -3.15 20.13
CA THR A 59 -13.80 -4.46 20.23
C THR A 59 -13.99 -4.93 21.67
N HIS A 60 -14.90 -5.88 21.89
CA HIS A 60 -15.10 -6.60 23.14
C HIS A 60 -14.72 -8.10 23.00
N GLU A 61 -14.91 -8.91 24.03
CA GLU A 61 -14.42 -10.30 24.07
C GLU A 61 -14.90 -11.17 22.90
N TYR A 62 -16.14 -11.04 22.44
CA TYR A 62 -16.69 -11.85 21.34
C TYR A 62 -16.33 -11.38 19.92
N LEU A 63 -15.72 -10.19 19.77
CA LEU A 63 -15.39 -9.60 18.48
C LEU A 63 -13.88 -9.36 18.41
N ARG A 64 -13.29 -9.54 17.23
CA ARG A 64 -11.91 -9.08 16.98
C ARG A 64 -11.76 -8.55 15.58
N THR A 65 -10.91 -7.55 15.42
CA THR A 65 -10.48 -7.09 14.10
C THR A 65 -9.16 -7.73 13.71
N ILE A 66 -8.98 -8.05 12.43
CA ILE A 66 -7.77 -8.63 11.85
C ILE A 66 -7.41 -7.80 10.62
N ARG A 67 -6.14 -7.34 10.54
CA ARG A 67 -5.53 -6.88 9.29
C ARG A 67 -4.88 -8.11 8.65
N PRO A 68 -5.50 -8.72 7.60
CA PRO A 68 -5.05 -10.01 7.09
C PRO A 68 -3.74 -9.93 6.29
N LEU A 69 -3.37 -8.72 5.88
CA LEU A 69 -2.16 -8.41 5.13
C LEU A 69 -1.21 -7.67 6.05
N LYS A 70 0.06 -8.06 6.05
CA LYS A 70 1.10 -7.42 6.85
C LYS A 70 2.42 -7.47 6.10
N ASP A 71 3.17 -6.37 6.09
CA ASP A 71 4.48 -6.29 5.44
C ASP A 71 4.46 -6.78 3.97
N GLY A 72 3.38 -6.50 3.25
CA GLY A 72 3.19 -6.93 1.85
C GLY A 72 2.75 -8.39 1.68
N VAL A 73 2.67 -9.20 2.74
CA VAL A 73 2.31 -10.63 2.66
C VAL A 73 0.96 -10.95 3.30
N ILE A 74 0.37 -12.09 2.94
CA ILE A 74 -0.85 -12.61 3.58
C ILE A 74 -0.46 -13.24 4.92
N ALA A 75 -0.83 -12.59 6.03
CA ALA A 75 -0.58 -13.06 7.39
C ALA A 75 -1.71 -13.93 7.95
N ASP A 76 -2.95 -13.73 7.49
CA ASP A 76 -4.11 -14.55 7.84
C ASP A 76 -4.94 -14.86 6.59
N PHE A 77 -4.80 -16.10 6.10
CA PHE A 77 -5.42 -16.55 4.85
C PHE A 77 -6.95 -16.50 4.87
N ASN A 78 -7.56 -17.04 5.93
CA ASN A 78 -9.02 -17.11 6.03
C ASN A 78 -9.62 -15.70 6.13
N ALA A 79 -8.96 -14.80 6.84
CA ALA A 79 -9.35 -13.40 6.90
C ALA A 79 -9.16 -12.68 5.56
N ALA A 80 -8.07 -12.94 4.82
CA ALA A 80 -7.82 -12.36 3.49
C ALA A 80 -8.84 -12.82 2.45
N GLU A 81 -9.10 -14.12 2.36
CA GLU A 81 -10.09 -14.71 1.44
C GLU A 81 -11.48 -14.12 1.70
N GLY A 82 -11.91 -14.13 2.96
CA GLY A 82 -13.20 -13.58 3.33
C GLY A 82 -13.28 -12.06 3.14
N MET A 83 -12.19 -11.32 3.35
CA MET A 83 -12.09 -9.88 3.04
C MET A 83 -12.32 -9.64 1.55
N LEU A 84 -11.54 -10.32 0.70
CA LEU A 84 -11.59 -10.19 -0.75
C LEU A 84 -12.99 -10.54 -1.26
N ARG A 85 -13.57 -11.64 -0.77
CA ARG A 85 -14.93 -12.06 -1.14
C ARG A 85 -15.99 -11.03 -0.77
N GLU A 86 -15.94 -10.43 0.41
CA GLU A 86 -16.91 -9.38 0.78
C GLU A 86 -16.66 -8.07 0.04
N MET A 87 -15.41 -7.70 -0.24
CA MET A 87 -15.06 -6.50 -1.01
C MET A 87 -15.47 -6.61 -2.49
N ILE A 88 -15.31 -7.77 -3.12
CA ILE A 88 -15.75 -7.99 -4.52
C ILE A 88 -17.27 -7.83 -4.65
N LYS A 89 -18.05 -8.17 -3.61
CA LYS A 89 -19.50 -7.91 -3.61
C LYS A 89 -19.83 -6.41 -3.64
N LEU A 90 -18.91 -5.54 -3.19
CA LEU A 90 -19.10 -4.09 -3.24
C LEU A 90 -19.00 -3.53 -4.67
N VAL A 91 -18.37 -4.27 -5.60
CA VAL A 91 -18.29 -3.90 -7.03
C VAL A 91 -19.69 -3.74 -7.65
N TYR A 92 -20.65 -4.58 -7.22
CA TYR A 92 -22.06 -4.46 -7.58
C TYR A 92 -22.93 -4.23 -6.35
N PRO A 93 -23.26 -2.96 -6.02
CA PRO A 93 -24.10 -2.64 -4.85
C PRO A 93 -25.48 -3.29 -4.88
N LYS A 94 -25.97 -3.64 -6.08
CA LYS A 94 -27.20 -4.42 -6.29
C LYS A 94 -26.81 -5.83 -6.71
N LYS A 95 -27.45 -6.84 -6.12
CA LYS A 95 -27.25 -8.24 -6.53
C LYS A 95 -27.55 -8.38 -8.03
N PRO A 96 -26.58 -8.79 -8.86
CA PRO A 96 -26.84 -9.05 -10.26
C PRO A 96 -27.80 -10.24 -10.39
N LEU A 97 -28.55 -10.30 -11.49
CA LEU A 97 -29.52 -11.38 -11.75
C LEU A 97 -28.83 -12.75 -11.90
N PHE A 98 -27.53 -12.74 -12.24
CA PHE A 98 -26.65 -13.91 -12.33
C PHE A 98 -25.31 -13.59 -11.66
N SER A 99 -24.66 -14.58 -11.05
CA SER A 99 -23.29 -14.42 -10.54
C SER A 99 -22.34 -14.16 -11.72
N PRO A 100 -21.67 -12.99 -11.77
CA PRO A 100 -20.70 -12.70 -12.83
C PRO A 100 -19.52 -13.67 -12.70
N SER A 101 -18.95 -14.06 -13.83
CA SER A 101 -17.62 -14.68 -13.81
C SER A 101 -16.56 -13.61 -13.95
N TRP A 102 -15.49 -13.71 -13.17
CA TRP A 102 -14.45 -12.69 -13.15
C TRP A 102 -13.18 -13.14 -13.88
N ARG A 103 -12.61 -12.23 -14.65
CA ARG A 103 -11.18 -12.18 -14.92
C ARG A 103 -10.56 -11.18 -13.96
N MET A 104 -9.60 -11.63 -13.17
CA MET A 104 -8.94 -10.82 -12.14
C MET A 104 -7.46 -10.65 -12.49
N VAL A 105 -6.94 -9.43 -12.39
CA VAL A 105 -5.49 -9.21 -12.26
C VAL A 105 -5.23 -8.69 -10.85
N ILE A 106 -4.36 -9.37 -10.11
CA ILE A 106 -4.08 -9.08 -8.71
C ILE A 106 -2.62 -8.68 -8.55
N CYS A 107 -2.41 -7.54 -7.92
CA CYS A 107 -1.08 -7.08 -7.53
C CYS A 107 -0.54 -7.91 -6.35
N ILE A 108 0.71 -8.33 -6.44
CA ILE A 108 1.46 -9.07 -5.41
C ILE A 108 2.85 -8.44 -5.24
N PRO A 109 3.47 -8.48 -4.05
CA PRO A 109 4.81 -7.93 -3.90
C PRO A 109 5.82 -8.73 -4.74
N SER A 110 6.95 -8.12 -5.05
CA SER A 110 8.07 -8.77 -5.77
C SER A 110 8.66 -9.95 -5.00
N SER A 111 8.73 -9.86 -3.66
CA SER A 111 9.33 -10.87 -2.78
C SER A 111 8.40 -12.02 -2.37
N ILE A 112 7.22 -12.13 -2.98
CA ILE A 112 6.22 -13.17 -2.65
C ILE A 112 6.73 -14.58 -2.97
N THR A 113 6.52 -15.52 -2.05
CA THR A 113 6.85 -16.93 -2.22
C THR A 113 5.82 -17.65 -3.10
N GLU A 114 6.20 -18.77 -3.71
CA GLU A 114 5.26 -19.57 -4.53
C GLU A 114 4.05 -20.09 -3.73
N VAL A 115 4.23 -20.35 -2.43
CA VAL A 115 3.13 -20.74 -1.53
C VAL A 115 2.13 -19.60 -1.35
N GLU A 116 2.62 -18.37 -1.15
CA GLU A 116 1.79 -17.18 -1.04
C GLU A 116 1.12 -16.81 -2.38
N LYS A 117 1.82 -16.94 -3.52
CA LYS A 117 1.21 -16.74 -4.86
C LYS A 117 0.05 -17.69 -5.08
N ARG A 118 0.23 -18.97 -4.75
CA ARG A 118 -0.85 -19.96 -4.82
C ARG A 118 -2.01 -19.59 -3.91
N ALA A 119 -1.73 -19.14 -2.69
CA ALA A 119 -2.76 -18.68 -1.76
C ALA A 119 -3.58 -17.50 -2.32
N VAL A 120 -2.93 -16.51 -2.96
CA VAL A 120 -3.63 -15.40 -3.63
C VAL A 120 -4.56 -15.93 -4.72
N ARG A 121 -4.08 -16.86 -5.58
CA ARG A 121 -4.89 -17.47 -6.64
C ARG A 121 -6.08 -18.25 -6.10
N ASP A 122 -5.84 -19.13 -5.13
CA ASP A 122 -6.90 -19.94 -4.50
C ASP A 122 -7.99 -19.04 -3.89
N SER A 123 -7.60 -17.92 -3.26
CA SER A 123 -8.54 -16.93 -2.71
C SER A 123 -9.38 -16.25 -3.79
N ALA A 124 -8.76 -15.90 -4.92
CA ALA A 124 -9.44 -15.28 -6.05
C ALA A 124 -10.43 -16.24 -6.73
N GLU A 125 -10.04 -17.51 -6.93
CA GLU A 125 -10.91 -18.56 -7.47
C GLU A 125 -12.13 -18.80 -6.57
N GLN A 126 -11.92 -18.92 -5.25
CA GLN A 126 -13.01 -19.05 -4.28
C GLN A 126 -13.92 -17.80 -4.24
N ALA A 127 -13.39 -16.63 -4.58
CA ALA A 127 -14.16 -15.40 -4.74
C ALA A 127 -14.88 -15.29 -6.11
N GLY A 128 -14.78 -16.32 -6.98
CA GLY A 128 -15.52 -16.41 -8.25
C GLY A 128 -14.70 -16.05 -9.49
N ALA A 129 -13.36 -16.01 -9.40
CA ALA A 129 -12.50 -15.86 -10.57
C ALA A 129 -12.54 -17.12 -11.46
N LYS A 130 -12.68 -16.93 -12.76
CA LYS A 130 -12.43 -17.96 -13.79
C LYS A 130 -11.02 -17.86 -14.36
N GLU A 131 -10.48 -16.64 -14.41
CA GLU A 131 -9.12 -16.35 -14.84
C GLU A 131 -8.48 -15.44 -13.80
N VAL A 132 -7.31 -15.85 -13.30
CA VAL A 132 -6.52 -15.07 -12.36
C VAL A 132 -5.17 -14.83 -13.01
N PHE A 133 -4.74 -13.57 -13.03
CA PHE A 133 -3.40 -13.16 -13.41
C PHE A 133 -2.80 -12.40 -12.24
N LEU A 134 -1.50 -12.55 -12.05
CA LEU A 134 -0.74 -11.86 -11.04
C LEU A 134 0.25 -10.89 -11.70
N ILE A 135 0.42 -9.72 -11.09
CA ILE A 135 1.41 -8.73 -11.48
C ILE A 135 2.23 -8.32 -10.27
N HIS A 136 3.54 -8.17 -10.45
CA HIS A 136 4.39 -7.64 -9.39
C HIS A 136 4.12 -6.15 -9.16
N GLU A 137 4.00 -5.78 -7.89
CA GLU A 137 3.77 -4.41 -7.41
C GLU A 137 4.65 -3.35 -8.06
N PRO A 138 5.99 -3.48 -8.12
CA PRO A 138 6.81 -2.46 -8.78
C PRO A 138 6.49 -2.30 -10.27
N MET A 139 6.12 -3.37 -10.96
CA MET A 139 5.71 -3.30 -12.38
C MET A 139 4.36 -2.61 -12.53
N ALA A 140 3.40 -2.93 -11.66
CA ALA A 140 2.10 -2.26 -11.62
C ALA A 140 2.25 -0.77 -11.27
N ALA A 141 3.08 -0.44 -10.28
CA ALA A 141 3.40 0.93 -9.90
C ALA A 141 3.98 1.71 -11.10
N ALA A 142 4.99 1.16 -11.79
CA ALA A 142 5.61 1.79 -12.96
C ALA A 142 4.60 2.08 -14.09
N LEU A 143 3.79 1.10 -14.46
CA LEU A 143 2.71 1.27 -15.45
C LEU A 143 1.72 2.35 -15.00
N GLY A 144 1.35 2.34 -13.72
CA GLY A 144 0.36 3.23 -13.14
C GLY A 144 0.77 4.70 -13.08
N ILE A 145 2.08 4.97 -13.02
CA ILE A 145 2.64 6.32 -13.08
C ILE A 145 3.05 6.75 -14.50
N GLY A 146 2.81 5.89 -15.50
CA GLY A 146 3.03 6.20 -16.92
C GLY A 146 4.43 5.91 -17.45
N ILE A 147 5.24 5.11 -16.76
CA ILE A 147 6.54 4.67 -17.28
C ILE A 147 6.33 3.60 -18.35
N ASP A 148 7.00 3.77 -19.50
CA ASP A 148 7.11 2.72 -20.49
C ASP A 148 8.11 1.65 -20.00
N VAL A 149 7.55 0.60 -19.42
CA VAL A 149 8.31 -0.51 -18.84
C VAL A 149 8.99 -1.38 -19.92
N GLU A 150 8.59 -1.29 -21.19
CA GLU A 150 9.15 -2.08 -22.29
C GLU A 150 10.43 -1.44 -22.87
N GLU A 151 10.72 -0.17 -22.56
CA GLU A 151 11.92 0.53 -23.03
C GLU A 151 13.23 -0.11 -22.51
N PRO A 152 14.33 -0.09 -23.30
CA PRO A 152 15.67 -0.51 -22.88
C PRO A 152 16.36 0.55 -22.01
N VAL A 153 15.64 1.10 -21.03
CA VAL A 153 16.14 2.19 -20.18
C VAL A 153 15.83 1.89 -18.72
N GLY A 154 16.80 2.12 -17.84
CA GLY A 154 16.64 1.92 -16.40
C GLY A 154 15.70 2.93 -15.75
N ASN A 155 14.63 2.44 -15.13
CA ASN A 155 13.71 3.26 -14.35
C ASN A 155 13.69 2.77 -12.89
N MET A 156 14.13 3.61 -11.95
CA MET A 156 14.06 3.29 -10.52
C MET A 156 12.74 3.78 -9.94
N ILE A 157 11.92 2.84 -9.46
CA ILE A 157 10.63 3.07 -8.83
C ILE A 157 10.77 2.80 -7.33
N ILE A 158 10.31 3.75 -6.52
CA ILE A 158 10.27 3.67 -5.06
C ILE A 158 8.79 3.75 -4.66
N ASP A 159 8.24 2.64 -4.21
CA ASP A 159 6.86 2.55 -3.73
C ASP A 159 6.84 2.43 -2.20
N ILE A 160 6.31 3.45 -1.51
CA ILE A 160 6.17 3.44 -0.05
C ILE A 160 4.71 3.17 0.28
N GLY A 161 4.41 1.90 0.54
CA GLY A 161 3.08 1.42 0.88
C GLY A 161 2.73 1.53 2.37
N GLY A 162 1.81 0.67 2.81
CA GLY A 162 1.44 0.54 4.22
C GLY A 162 2.49 -0.21 5.03
N GLY A 163 2.88 -1.42 4.59
CA GLY A 163 3.79 -2.29 5.35
C GLY A 163 5.23 -2.30 4.83
N THR A 164 5.46 -1.93 3.57
CA THR A 164 6.76 -2.06 2.90
C THR A 164 7.11 -0.84 2.07
N THR A 165 8.41 -0.56 1.98
CA THR A 165 8.98 0.28 0.94
C THR A 165 9.67 -0.63 -0.07
N GLY A 166 9.15 -0.68 -1.29
CA GLY A 166 9.75 -1.36 -2.44
C GLY A 166 10.62 -0.40 -3.24
N ILE A 167 11.80 -0.84 -3.64
CA ILE A 167 12.75 -0.09 -4.47
C ILE A 167 13.19 -1.02 -5.59
N SER A 168 12.78 -0.71 -6.81
CA SER A 168 12.97 -1.62 -7.94
C SER A 168 13.48 -0.86 -9.15
N VAL A 169 14.38 -1.49 -9.92
CA VAL A 169 14.84 -0.99 -11.21
C VAL A 169 14.21 -1.82 -12.31
N ILE A 170 13.47 -1.17 -13.21
CA ILE A 170 12.74 -1.81 -14.31
C ILE A 170 13.35 -1.39 -15.64
N ALA A 171 13.55 -2.36 -16.52
CA ALA A 171 13.92 -2.18 -17.92
C ALA A 171 13.46 -3.40 -18.73
N LEU A 172 13.13 -3.23 -20.01
CA LEU A 172 12.78 -4.34 -20.93
C LEU A 172 11.72 -5.30 -20.36
N ALA A 173 10.65 -4.75 -19.79
CA ALA A 173 9.53 -5.47 -19.18
C ALA A 173 9.94 -6.40 -18.01
N GLY A 174 11.15 -6.21 -17.46
CA GLY A 174 11.73 -7.02 -16.40
C GLY A 174 12.15 -6.17 -15.19
N ILE A 175 12.07 -6.78 -14.01
CA ILE A 175 12.63 -6.23 -12.77
C ILE A 175 14.09 -6.67 -12.69
N VAL A 176 15.02 -5.73 -12.81
CA VAL A 176 16.47 -6.00 -12.86
C VAL A 176 17.07 -6.04 -11.46
N CYS A 177 16.66 -5.09 -10.62
CA CYS A 177 17.04 -5.03 -9.22
C CYS A 177 15.78 -4.83 -8.40
N ASP A 178 15.72 -5.49 -7.25
CA ASP A 178 14.58 -5.39 -6.35
C ASP A 178 15.05 -5.45 -4.91
N GLN A 179 14.62 -4.47 -4.12
CA GLN A 179 14.88 -4.38 -2.71
C GLN A 179 13.60 -3.99 -1.99
N SER A 180 13.28 -4.68 -0.91
CA SER A 180 12.13 -4.36 -0.07
C SER A 180 12.55 -4.31 1.38
N ILE A 181 12.08 -3.29 2.10
CA ILE A 181 12.23 -3.17 3.55
C ILE A 181 10.86 -3.02 4.20
N ARG A 182 10.73 -3.58 5.40
CA ARG A 182 9.49 -3.53 6.20
C ARG A 182 9.39 -2.24 7.02
N ILE A 183 9.56 -1.12 6.33
CA ILE A 183 9.54 0.23 6.89
C ILE A 183 8.76 1.08 5.92
N ALA A 184 7.58 1.52 6.35
CA ALA A 184 6.64 2.26 5.52
C ALA A 184 5.59 2.95 6.42
N GLY A 185 4.37 3.13 5.91
CA GLY A 185 3.29 3.81 6.63
C GLY A 185 2.98 3.29 8.03
N ASP A 186 2.95 1.97 8.24
CA ASP A 186 2.64 1.35 9.53
C ASP A 186 3.74 1.64 10.58
N GLU A 187 5.02 1.58 10.17
CA GLU A 187 6.15 1.93 11.05
C GLU A 187 6.15 3.43 11.38
N PHE A 188 5.82 4.30 10.42
CA PHE A 188 5.66 5.74 10.68
C PHE A 188 4.58 6.01 11.73
N THR A 189 3.46 5.28 11.66
CA THR A 189 2.38 5.38 12.63
C THR A 189 2.84 4.88 14.02
N ALA A 190 3.60 3.79 14.08
CA ALA A 190 4.17 3.28 15.32
C ALA A 190 5.20 4.24 15.95
N ASP A 191 6.06 4.87 15.14
CA ASP A 191 7.03 5.88 15.58
C ASP A 191 6.33 7.06 16.26
N ILE A 192 5.22 7.55 15.69
CA ILE A 192 4.41 8.63 16.26
C ILE A 192 3.79 8.20 17.60
N MET A 193 3.23 6.98 17.68
CA MET A 193 2.67 6.46 18.94
C MET A 193 3.73 6.39 20.05
N GLU A 194 4.91 5.87 19.73
CA GLU A 194 6.01 5.74 20.69
C GLU A 194 6.58 7.11 21.08
N ALA A 195 6.68 8.06 20.16
CA ALA A 195 7.10 9.42 20.46
C ALA A 195 6.15 10.11 21.46
N LEU A 196 4.84 10.06 21.24
CA LEU A 196 3.87 10.66 22.17
C LEU A 196 3.81 9.93 23.52
N ARG A 197 3.98 8.61 23.50
CA ARG A 197 4.11 7.82 24.73
C ARG A 197 5.33 8.24 25.54
N ARG A 198 6.48 8.45 24.89
CA ARG A 198 7.76 8.76 25.54
C ARG A 198 7.86 10.20 26.00
N TYR A 199 7.55 11.16 25.13
CA TYR A 199 7.79 12.58 25.40
C TYR A 199 6.62 13.26 26.14
N HIS A 200 5.39 12.78 25.95
CA HIS A 200 4.20 13.38 26.55
C HIS A 200 3.51 12.51 27.61
N SER A 201 4.04 11.30 27.84
CA SER A 201 3.37 10.27 28.65
C SER A 201 1.93 10.01 28.19
N LEU A 202 1.64 10.15 26.89
CA LEU A 202 0.30 10.05 26.34
C LEU A 202 0.15 8.75 25.54
N LEU A 203 -0.78 7.89 25.95
CA LEU A 203 -1.16 6.71 25.20
C LEU A 203 -2.26 7.05 24.20
N ILE A 204 -2.00 6.81 22.92
CA ILE A 204 -2.97 6.93 21.82
C ILE A 204 -3.06 5.61 21.04
N GLY A 205 -4.14 5.42 20.29
CA GLY A 205 -4.32 4.28 19.39
C GLY A 205 -3.78 4.53 17.98
N GLU A 206 -3.66 3.46 17.21
CA GLU A 206 -3.13 3.46 15.83
C GLU A 206 -3.87 4.46 14.94
N ARG A 207 -5.21 4.49 15.03
CA ARG A 207 -6.03 5.40 14.22
C ARG A 207 -5.74 6.87 14.49
N THR A 208 -5.47 7.23 15.76
CA THR A 208 -5.13 8.61 16.12
C THR A 208 -3.75 8.97 15.59
N ALA A 209 -2.78 8.06 15.68
CA ALA A 209 -1.44 8.28 15.14
C ALA A 209 -1.45 8.41 13.61
N GLU A 210 -2.24 7.60 12.90
CA GLU A 210 -2.44 7.71 11.46
C GLU A 210 -3.02 9.09 11.08
N GLN A 211 -4.00 9.58 11.85
CA GLN A 211 -4.58 10.91 11.62
C GLN A 211 -3.54 12.02 11.80
N ILE A 212 -2.69 11.92 12.82
CA ILE A 212 -1.57 12.86 13.03
C ILE A 212 -0.61 12.82 11.84
N LYS A 213 -0.21 11.62 11.39
CA LYS A 213 0.67 11.43 10.23
C LYS A 213 0.10 12.09 8.97
N ILE A 214 -1.18 11.90 8.67
CA ILE A 214 -1.82 12.48 7.49
C ILE A 214 -1.91 14.01 7.62
N GLN A 215 -2.37 14.51 8.77
CA GLN A 215 -2.62 15.94 8.97
C GLN A 215 -1.34 16.76 8.99
N ILE A 216 -0.33 16.34 9.77
CA ILE A 216 0.86 17.13 10.05
C ILE A 216 2.18 16.38 9.85
N GLY A 217 2.16 15.14 9.36
CA GLY A 217 3.40 14.40 9.09
C GLY A 217 4.31 15.11 8.10
N SER A 218 5.60 15.13 8.42
CA SER A 218 6.65 15.69 7.58
C SER A 218 7.94 14.88 7.69
N ALA A 219 8.72 14.88 6.61
CA ALA A 219 10.07 14.37 6.55
C ALA A 219 11.14 15.43 6.91
N LEU A 220 10.74 16.70 7.04
CA LEU A 220 11.60 17.85 7.27
C LEU A 220 11.18 18.60 8.55
N LYS A 221 12.17 19.17 9.26
CA LYS A 221 11.91 20.03 10.43
C LYS A 221 11.54 21.46 10.04
N GLU A 222 11.94 21.88 8.85
CA GLU A 222 11.65 23.21 8.30
C GLU A 222 10.87 23.04 7.01
N LEU A 223 9.67 23.63 6.98
CA LEU A 223 8.78 23.64 5.83
C LEU A 223 8.51 25.07 5.41
N ASP A 224 8.42 25.31 4.10
CA ASP A 224 8.06 26.62 3.56
C ASP A 224 6.64 27.02 3.99
N ASN A 225 5.72 26.04 4.00
CA ASN A 225 4.33 26.18 4.44
C ASN A 225 4.05 25.12 5.52
N PRO A 226 4.37 25.40 6.80
CA PRO A 226 4.13 24.46 7.88
C PRO A 226 2.63 24.32 8.17
N PRO A 227 2.14 23.12 8.50
CA PRO A 227 0.77 22.94 8.99
C PRO A 227 0.64 23.42 10.45
N ASP A 228 -0.57 23.77 10.86
CA ASP A 228 -0.86 24.12 12.25
C ASP A 228 -0.73 22.90 13.18
N ASP A 229 -0.40 23.16 14.45
CA ASP A 229 -0.40 22.15 15.50
C ASP A 229 -1.79 21.51 15.66
N VAL A 230 -1.82 20.21 15.97
CA VAL A 230 -3.08 19.46 16.13
C VAL A 230 -3.33 19.08 17.58
N ALA A 231 -4.59 19.24 18.01
CA ALA A 231 -5.03 18.80 19.33
C ALA A 231 -5.23 17.28 19.34
N VAL A 232 -4.50 16.58 20.20
CA VAL A 232 -4.51 15.12 20.29
C VAL A 232 -5.03 14.70 21.66
N ASN A 233 -6.04 13.83 21.64
CA ASN A 233 -6.60 13.22 22.84
C ASN A 233 -6.04 11.82 23.04
N GLY A 234 -5.65 11.51 24.27
CA GLY A 234 -5.17 10.19 24.68
C GLY A 234 -5.36 9.95 26.17
N ARG A 235 -4.88 8.82 26.66
CA ARG A 235 -4.85 8.51 28.10
C ARG A 235 -3.48 8.88 28.65
N ASP A 236 -3.44 9.75 29.65
CA ASP A 236 -2.21 10.04 30.36
C ASP A 236 -1.74 8.78 31.12
N LEU A 237 -0.51 8.37 30.90
CA LEU A 237 0.09 7.19 31.51
C LEU A 237 0.48 7.41 32.97
N VAL A 238 0.63 8.66 33.40
CA VAL A 238 0.95 9.00 34.80
C VAL A 238 -0.31 8.95 35.66
N THR A 239 -1.38 9.61 35.19
CA THR A 239 -2.62 9.77 35.98
C THR A 239 -3.70 8.73 35.62
N GLY A 240 -3.62 8.12 34.45
CA GLY A 240 -4.65 7.21 33.92
C GLY A 240 -5.88 7.90 33.33
N ILE A 241 -5.95 9.24 33.37
CA ILE A 241 -7.11 10.05 32.98
C ILE A 241 -6.96 10.54 31.53
N PRO A 242 -8.05 10.73 30.76
CA PRO A 242 -7.98 11.37 29.45
C PRO A 242 -7.34 12.76 29.51
N LYS A 243 -6.40 13.03 28.61
CA LYS A 243 -5.64 14.27 28.49
C LYS A 243 -5.59 14.72 27.03
N GLN A 244 -5.59 16.02 26.82
CA GLN A 244 -5.35 16.65 25.52
C GLN A 244 -3.99 17.36 25.52
N ILE A 245 -3.25 17.22 24.42
CA ILE A 245 -2.01 17.97 24.15
C ILE A 245 -2.06 18.57 22.75
N MET A 246 -1.22 19.57 22.49
CA MET A 246 -0.93 20.03 21.13
C MET A 246 0.32 19.30 20.63
N VAL A 247 0.28 18.82 19.39
CA VAL A 247 1.41 18.15 18.73
C VAL A 247 1.79 18.94 17.49
N SER A 248 3.07 19.28 17.40
CA SER A 248 3.64 20.02 16.27
C SER A 248 4.19 19.09 15.17
N TYR A 249 4.28 19.60 13.94
CA TYR A 249 4.85 18.80 12.83
C TYR A 249 6.34 18.51 13.03
N GLN A 250 7.09 19.37 13.75
CA GLN A 250 8.49 19.16 14.04
C GLN A 250 8.71 17.95 14.96
N GLU A 251 7.84 17.75 15.95
CA GLU A 251 7.87 16.55 16.80
C GLU A 251 7.61 15.28 15.98
N VAL A 252 6.68 15.34 15.03
CA VAL A 252 6.41 14.22 14.11
C VAL A 252 7.61 13.99 13.19
N ALA A 253 8.22 15.04 12.64
CA ALA A 253 9.43 14.92 11.81
C ALA A 253 10.60 14.29 12.56
N GLU A 254 10.79 14.64 13.84
CA GLU A 254 11.78 13.99 14.71
C GLU A 254 11.45 12.50 14.93
N ALA A 255 10.17 12.19 15.19
CA ALA A 255 9.74 10.81 15.42
C ALA A 255 10.00 9.91 14.20
N LEU A 256 9.77 10.43 12.99
CA LEU A 256 9.92 9.69 11.73
C LEU A 256 11.37 9.61 11.23
N ASP A 257 12.30 10.38 11.80
CA ASP A 257 13.65 10.55 11.25
C ASP A 257 14.40 9.23 11.06
N LYS A 258 14.32 8.34 12.06
CA LYS A 258 14.97 7.03 12.04
C LYS A 258 14.43 6.13 10.93
N SER A 259 13.12 6.15 10.70
CA SER A 259 12.49 5.31 9.69
C SER A 259 12.77 5.83 8.28
N ILE A 260 12.75 7.14 8.08
CA ILE A 260 13.11 7.75 6.80
C ILE A 260 14.60 7.54 6.49
N PHE A 261 15.48 7.65 7.49
CA PHE A 261 16.91 7.35 7.32
C PHE A 261 17.15 5.92 6.80
N LYS A 262 16.41 4.93 7.30
CA LYS A 262 16.53 3.55 6.80
C LYS A 262 16.02 3.39 5.35
N ILE A 263 15.02 4.18 4.94
CA ILE A 263 14.57 4.24 3.54
C ILE A 263 15.67 4.84 2.66
N GLU A 264 16.32 5.93 3.11
CA GLU A 264 17.47 6.52 2.41
C GLU A 264 18.61 5.51 2.22
N GLU A 265 18.98 4.76 3.27
CA GLU A 265 20.00 3.71 3.19
C GLU A 265 19.61 2.61 2.20
N ALA A 266 18.33 2.23 2.19
CA ALA A 266 17.84 1.21 1.26
C ALA A 266 17.90 1.68 -0.21
N ILE A 267 17.59 2.96 -0.48
CA ILE A 267 17.70 3.53 -1.84
C ILE A 267 19.16 3.54 -2.29
N LEU A 268 20.09 3.96 -1.43
CA LEU A 268 21.53 3.94 -1.75
C LEU A 268 22.01 2.51 -2.05
N LYS A 269 21.60 1.53 -1.25
CA LYS A 269 21.94 0.12 -1.48
C LYS A 269 21.36 -0.43 -2.79
N ALA A 270 20.15 0.01 -3.18
CA ALA A 270 19.57 -0.37 -4.46
C ALA A 270 20.38 0.22 -5.63
N LEU A 271 20.81 1.49 -5.52
CA LEU A 271 21.71 2.11 -6.50
C LEU A 271 23.06 1.40 -6.61
N GLU A 272 23.64 0.96 -5.49
CA GLU A 272 24.92 0.20 -5.46
C GLU A 272 24.84 -1.14 -6.19
N THR A 273 23.68 -1.81 -6.13
CA THR A 273 23.48 -3.12 -6.78
C THR A 273 22.97 -3.00 -8.22
N THR A 274 22.65 -1.79 -8.68
CA THR A 274 22.17 -1.53 -10.03
C THR A 274 23.29 -1.65 -11.06
N PRO A 275 23.09 -2.37 -12.20
CA PRO A 275 24.06 -2.44 -13.28
C PRO A 275 24.48 -1.05 -13.79
N PRO A 276 25.77 -0.83 -14.14
CA PRO A 276 26.29 0.50 -14.48
C PRO A 276 25.52 1.25 -15.58
N GLU A 277 25.08 0.55 -16.63
CA GLU A 277 24.30 1.16 -17.72
C GLU A 277 22.95 1.69 -17.23
N LEU A 278 22.24 0.93 -16.40
CA LEU A 278 20.95 1.36 -15.83
C LEU A 278 21.15 2.45 -14.76
N ALA A 279 22.26 2.41 -14.03
CA ALA A 279 22.62 3.47 -13.10
C ALA A 279 22.86 4.80 -13.83
N ALA A 280 23.45 4.77 -15.03
CA ALA A 280 23.62 5.95 -15.87
C ALA A 280 22.28 6.51 -16.37
N ASP A 281 21.30 5.65 -16.67
CA ASP A 281 19.94 6.07 -17.01
C ASP A 281 19.24 6.74 -15.83
N ILE A 282 19.33 6.13 -14.65
CA ILE A 282 18.76 6.67 -13.40
C ILE A 282 19.41 8.00 -13.03
N TYR A 283 20.72 8.17 -13.26
CA TYR A 283 21.39 9.45 -13.04
C TYR A 283 20.76 10.58 -13.88
N ARG A 284 20.35 10.29 -15.12
CA ARG A 284 19.74 11.27 -16.04
C ARG A 284 18.27 11.51 -15.75
N ARG A 285 17.52 10.44 -15.44
CA ARG A 285 16.06 10.49 -15.28
C ARG A 285 15.62 10.80 -13.85
N GLY A 286 16.42 10.43 -12.85
CA GLY A 286 16.07 10.53 -11.43
C GLY A 286 15.30 9.31 -10.92
N LEU A 287 14.71 9.47 -9.74
CA LEU A 287 13.95 8.46 -9.02
C LEU A 287 12.45 8.76 -9.11
N TYR A 288 11.61 7.74 -9.26
CA TYR A 288 10.16 7.91 -9.22
C TYR A 288 9.61 7.43 -7.90
N LEU A 289 8.91 8.30 -7.18
CA LEU A 289 8.36 8.04 -5.85
C LEU A 289 6.82 7.91 -5.94
N THR A 290 6.28 6.81 -5.42
CA THR A 290 4.85 6.49 -5.42
C THR A 290 4.43 5.79 -4.12
N GLY A 291 3.15 5.42 -4.01
CA GLY A 291 2.57 4.85 -2.80
C GLY A 291 2.06 5.90 -1.82
N GLY A 292 1.28 5.48 -0.83
CA GLY A 292 0.70 6.42 0.15
C GLY A 292 1.74 7.17 0.97
N GLY A 293 2.89 6.55 1.25
CA GLY A 293 4.00 7.19 1.97
C GLY A 293 4.71 8.29 1.18
N ALA A 294 4.57 8.32 -0.15
CA ALA A 294 5.10 9.40 -0.99
C ALA A 294 4.48 10.76 -0.66
N LEU A 295 3.29 10.78 -0.05
CA LEU A 295 2.57 12.01 0.32
C LEU A 295 3.13 12.69 1.57
N LEU A 296 4.15 12.11 2.23
CA LEU A 296 4.77 12.71 3.39
C LEU A 296 5.49 14.02 3.01
N ARG A 297 5.12 15.12 3.68
CA ARG A 297 5.58 16.47 3.32
C ARG A 297 7.11 16.59 3.35
N GLY A 298 7.70 16.97 2.22
CA GLY A 298 9.14 17.20 2.08
C GLY A 298 9.98 15.94 1.94
N LEU A 299 9.36 14.76 1.78
CA LEU A 299 10.09 13.51 1.59
C LEU A 299 10.90 13.53 0.30
N ASP A 300 10.32 13.98 -0.81
CA ASP A 300 10.97 14.22 -2.09
C ASP A 300 12.22 15.12 -1.96
N LYS A 301 12.08 16.25 -1.25
CA LYS A 301 13.17 17.19 -0.99
C LYS A 301 14.29 16.54 -0.16
N ARG A 302 13.92 15.81 0.91
CA ARG A 302 14.87 15.10 1.76
C ARG A 302 15.64 14.03 0.99
N LEU A 303 14.94 13.21 0.21
CA LEU A 303 15.54 12.20 -0.66
C LEU A 303 16.44 12.83 -1.72
N THR A 304 16.00 13.92 -2.37
CA THR A 304 16.83 14.66 -3.34
C THR A 304 18.12 15.17 -2.70
N GLN A 305 18.05 15.73 -1.49
CA GLN A 305 19.22 16.22 -0.77
C GLN A 305 20.18 15.11 -0.36
N LYS A 306 19.66 13.94 0.03
CA LYS A 306 20.45 12.79 0.45
C LYS A 306 21.11 12.07 -0.72
N ILE A 307 20.32 11.75 -1.75
CA ILE A 307 20.71 10.89 -2.87
C ILE A 307 21.41 11.69 -3.99
N LYS A 308 21.21 13.02 -4.03
CA LYS A 308 21.77 13.92 -5.06
C LYS A 308 21.26 13.64 -6.48
N LEU A 309 20.10 12.99 -6.59
CA LEU A 309 19.38 12.76 -7.84
C LEU A 309 18.00 13.42 -7.77
N PRO A 310 17.42 13.83 -8.91
CA PRO A 310 16.03 14.30 -8.96
C PRO A 310 15.08 13.23 -8.43
N VAL A 311 14.07 13.64 -7.65
CA VAL A 311 12.99 12.75 -7.19
C VAL A 311 11.68 13.29 -7.73
N HIS A 312 10.97 12.45 -8.48
CA HIS A 312 9.68 12.76 -9.09
C HIS A 312 8.58 12.04 -8.32
N VAL A 313 7.71 12.79 -7.66
CA VAL A 313 6.53 12.21 -7.01
C VAL A 313 5.44 12.00 -8.06
N ALA A 314 4.85 10.81 -8.10
CA ALA A 314 3.76 10.51 -9.00
C ALA A 314 2.53 11.41 -8.73
N ASP A 315 1.76 11.75 -9.77
CA ASP A 315 0.61 12.66 -9.67
C ASP A 315 -0.49 12.14 -8.73
N ASP A 316 -0.75 10.83 -8.75
CA ASP A 316 -1.73 10.16 -7.89
C ASP A 316 -1.11 8.87 -7.33
N PRO A 317 -0.22 9.01 -6.33
CA PRO A 317 0.65 7.92 -5.87
C PRO A 317 -0.13 6.85 -5.11
N LEU A 318 -1.27 7.21 -4.50
CA LEU A 318 -2.15 6.28 -3.79
C LEU A 318 -2.82 5.26 -4.71
N ARG A 319 -3.05 5.62 -5.98
CA ARG A 319 -3.76 4.77 -6.94
C ARG A 319 -2.86 4.25 -8.05
N ALA A 320 -1.55 4.51 -8.01
CA ALA A 320 -0.61 4.08 -9.02
C ALA A 320 -0.68 2.57 -9.25
N VAL A 321 -0.53 1.77 -8.19
CA VAL A 321 -0.53 0.30 -8.27
C VAL A 321 -1.82 -0.24 -8.88
N VAL A 322 -2.98 0.13 -8.34
CA VAL A 322 -4.27 -0.34 -8.88
C VAL A 322 -4.50 0.13 -10.32
N ARG A 323 -4.08 1.35 -10.68
CA ARG A 323 -4.18 1.88 -12.05
C ARG A 323 -3.33 1.08 -13.02
N GLY A 324 -2.07 0.81 -12.69
CA GLY A 324 -1.21 -0.02 -13.53
C GLY A 324 -1.68 -1.47 -13.63
N THR A 325 -2.26 -1.99 -12.56
CA THR A 325 -2.95 -3.30 -12.57
C THR A 325 -4.13 -3.29 -13.55
N GLY A 326 -4.92 -2.21 -13.58
CA GLY A 326 -6.00 -2.00 -14.55
C GLY A 326 -5.50 -1.84 -16.00
N ILE A 327 -4.37 -1.16 -16.21
CA ILE A 327 -3.71 -1.09 -17.52
C ILE A 327 -3.28 -2.49 -17.98
N ALA A 328 -2.69 -3.29 -17.08
CA ALA A 328 -2.25 -4.64 -17.39
C ALA A 328 -3.43 -5.56 -17.73
N LEU A 329 -4.55 -5.44 -17.03
CA LEU A 329 -5.80 -6.16 -17.31
C LEU A 329 -6.32 -5.98 -18.73
N LYS A 330 -6.25 -4.75 -19.26
CA LYS A 330 -6.63 -4.46 -20.66
C LYS A 330 -5.70 -5.08 -21.70
N HIS A 331 -4.51 -5.49 -21.29
CA HIS A 331 -3.43 -5.99 -22.14
C HIS A 331 -3.02 -7.42 -21.77
N VAL A 332 -3.94 -8.19 -21.16
CA VAL A 332 -3.75 -9.63 -20.92
C VAL A 332 -3.41 -10.31 -22.25
N GLY A 333 -2.31 -11.07 -22.25
CA GLY A 333 -1.77 -11.73 -23.44
C GLY A 333 -0.76 -10.90 -24.25
N LYS A 334 -0.62 -9.59 -23.98
CA LYS A 334 0.45 -8.75 -24.53
C LYS A 334 1.64 -8.67 -23.57
N TYR A 335 1.38 -8.38 -22.29
CA TYR A 335 2.46 -8.16 -21.33
C TYR A 335 3.09 -9.48 -20.85
N PRO A 336 4.41 -9.69 -21.05
CA PRO A 336 5.07 -10.96 -20.71
C PRO A 336 5.26 -11.15 -19.20
N PHE A 337 5.17 -10.09 -18.40
CA PHE A 337 5.29 -10.12 -16.94
C PHE A 337 3.98 -10.47 -16.22
N LEU A 338 2.87 -10.66 -16.95
CA LEU A 338 1.63 -11.15 -16.36
C LEU A 338 1.70 -12.66 -16.16
N MET A 339 1.56 -13.09 -14.91
CA MET A 339 1.65 -14.50 -14.51
C MET A 339 0.26 -15.08 -14.36
N GLN A 340 -0.11 -16.03 -15.21
CA GLN A 340 -1.36 -16.80 -15.06
C GLN A 340 -1.25 -17.78 -13.89
#